data_AF-A0A498SRA4-F1
#
_entry.id   AF-A0A498SRA4-F1
#
_cell.length_a   1.000
_cell.length_b   1.000
_cell.length_c   1.000
_cell.angle_alpha   90.00
_cell.angle_beta   90.00
_cell.angle_gamma   90.00
#
_symmetry.space_group_name_H-M   'P 1'
#
loop_
_entity.id
_entity.type
_entity.pdbx_description
1 polymer ?
#
loop_
_entity_poly.entity_id
_entity_poly.type
_entity_poly.pdbx_seq_one_letter_code
_entity_poly.pdbx_strand_id
1 'polypeptide(L)'
;MKRQNIRTLSLIVCTLTYLVIGAAVFDALESDNEMQQRALVLKVKTSLIDKYNISNADYQVLEATIIKSVPHRAGHQWKFSGAFYFATTVITTIAMLLRVSKRLAGKPDDVTHLDLILVASGCGTFLIASGAYVFQSYEKWTYFDSLYYCFVTLTTIGFGDYVALQNNSALQKSPEYVTFALIFIMFGLTVVSAAMNLLVLRFLTMNTADEKRDKQEAQLAARG
;
A
#
# COMPACT_ATOMS: atom_id res chain seq x y z
N MET A 1 34.75 -8.51 -14.21
CA MET A 1 33.81 -7.87 -13.27
C MET A 1 33.24 -8.93 -12.34
N LYS A 2 33.10 -8.67 -11.02
CA LYS A 2 32.48 -9.62 -10.09
C LYS A 2 31.01 -9.85 -10.45
N ARG A 3 30.50 -11.07 -10.23
CA ARG A 3 29.09 -11.43 -10.51
C ARG A 3 28.09 -10.52 -9.78
N GLN A 4 28.40 -10.12 -8.54
CA GLN A 4 27.60 -9.17 -7.76
C GLN A 4 27.48 -7.81 -8.47
N ASN A 5 28.60 -7.26 -8.97
CA ASN A 5 28.61 -5.96 -9.65
C ASN A 5 27.73 -5.99 -10.91
N ILE A 6 27.77 -7.10 -11.66
CA ILE A 6 26.92 -7.30 -12.84
C ILE A 6 25.44 -7.38 -12.44
N ARG A 7 25.09 -8.14 -11.40
CA ARG A 7 23.70 -8.24 -10.90
C ARG A 7 23.18 -6.89 -10.42
N THR A 8 23.97 -6.17 -9.63
CA THR A 8 23.59 -4.83 -9.12
C THR A 8 23.42 -3.83 -10.26
N LEU A 9 24.37 -3.79 -11.21
CA LEU A 9 24.26 -2.91 -12.37
C LEU A 9 23.04 -3.25 -13.23
N SER A 10 22.76 -4.54 -13.44
CA SER A 10 21.58 -4.99 -14.20
C SER A 10 20.29 -4.59 -13.50
N LEU A 11 20.20 -4.72 -12.17
CA LEU A 11 19.04 -4.26 -11.40
C LEU A 11 18.85 -2.75 -11.51
N ILE A 12 19.92 -1.96 -11.42
CA ILE A 12 19.86 -0.50 -11.59
C ILE A 12 19.30 -0.15 -12.97
N VAL A 13 19.85 -0.75 -14.03
CA VAL A 13 19.38 -0.50 -15.41
C VAL A 13 17.91 -0.90 -15.55
N CYS A 14 17.52 -2.09 -15.09
CA CYS A 14 16.12 -2.53 -15.12
C CYS A 14 15.18 -1.57 -14.39
N THR A 15 15.53 -1.15 -13.16
CA THR A 15 14.70 -0.22 -12.39
C THR A 15 14.60 1.14 -13.06
N LEU A 16 15.69 1.68 -13.61
CA LEU A 16 15.65 2.94 -14.35
C LEU A 16 14.77 2.83 -15.59
N THR A 17 14.90 1.75 -16.37
CA THR A 17 14.03 1.53 -17.53
C THR A 17 12.56 1.38 -17.14
N TYR A 18 12.27 0.70 -16.02
CA TYR A 18 10.91 0.56 -15.49
C TYR A 18 10.31 1.93 -15.11
N LEU A 19 11.10 2.80 -14.46
CA LEU A 19 10.67 4.15 -14.11
C LEU A 19 10.41 5.02 -15.34
N VAL A 20 11.29 4.96 -16.35
CA VAL A 20 11.11 5.75 -17.60
C VAL A 20 9.87 5.29 -18.35
N ILE A 21 9.66 3.97 -18.48
CA ILE A 21 8.46 3.43 -19.13
C ILE A 21 7.21 3.81 -18.33
N GLY A 22 7.25 3.65 -17.00
CA GLY A 22 6.16 4.05 -16.12
C GLY A 22 5.80 5.52 -16.27
N ALA A 23 6.80 6.41 -16.28
CA ALA A 23 6.59 7.85 -16.48
C ALA A 23 5.95 8.16 -17.83
N ALA A 24 6.40 7.52 -18.92
CA ALA A 24 5.82 7.71 -20.24
C ALA A 24 4.36 7.23 -20.30
N VAL A 25 4.03 6.12 -19.66
CA VAL A 25 2.66 5.60 -19.58
C VAL A 25 1.77 6.54 -18.75
N PHE A 26 2.23 7.00 -17.58
CA PHE A 26 1.46 7.93 -16.75
C PHE A 26 1.24 9.27 -17.44
N ASP A 27 2.26 9.83 -18.10
CA ASP A 27 2.11 11.06 -18.89
C ASP A 27 1.08 10.86 -20.02
N ALA A 28 1.15 9.75 -20.76
CA ALA A 28 0.21 9.48 -21.84
C ALA A 28 -1.25 9.28 -21.36
N LEU A 29 -1.46 8.81 -20.14
CA LEU A 29 -2.79 8.52 -19.60
C LEU A 29 -3.40 9.69 -18.82
N GLU A 30 -2.60 10.43 -18.05
CA GLU A 30 -3.10 11.41 -17.08
C GLU A 30 -2.85 12.86 -17.47
N SER A 31 -1.88 13.16 -18.35
CA SER A 31 -1.45 14.54 -18.62
C SER A 31 -2.56 15.41 -19.24
N ASP A 32 -3.27 14.88 -20.24
CA ASP A 32 -4.40 15.58 -20.86
C ASP A 32 -5.57 15.77 -19.89
N ASN A 33 -5.85 14.75 -19.07
CA ASN A 33 -6.91 14.78 -18.08
C ASN A 33 -6.62 15.82 -16.98
N GLU A 34 -5.38 15.87 -16.47
CA GLU A 34 -4.93 16.86 -15.49
C GLU A 34 -5.06 18.29 -16.04
N MET A 35 -4.63 18.52 -17.29
CA MET A 35 -4.75 19.82 -17.94
C MET A 35 -6.22 20.27 -18.07
N GLN A 36 -7.12 19.37 -18.48
CA GLN A 36 -8.54 19.65 -18.60
C GLN A 36 -9.20 19.93 -17.24
N GLN A 37 -8.89 19.12 -16.22
CA GLN A 37 -9.37 19.35 -14.86
C GLN A 37 -8.88 20.68 -14.31
N ARG A 38 -7.60 21.02 -14.51
CA ARG A 38 -7.03 22.30 -14.09
C ARG A 38 -7.69 23.48 -14.79
N ALA A 39 -7.94 23.39 -16.10
CA ALA A 39 -8.65 24.41 -16.85
C ALA A 39 -10.10 24.59 -16.35
N LEU A 40 -10.79 23.49 -16.04
CA LEU A 40 -12.13 23.53 -15.47
C LEU A 40 -12.15 24.19 -14.09
N VAL A 41 -11.23 23.82 -13.19
CA VAL A 41 -11.11 24.41 -11.86
C VAL A 41 -10.84 25.91 -11.95
N LEU A 42 -9.96 26.34 -12.86
CA LEU A 42 -9.69 27.76 -13.10
C LEU A 42 -10.93 28.49 -13.63
N LYS A 43 -11.66 27.88 -14.57
CA LYS A 43 -12.91 28.43 -15.11
C LYS A 43 -13.96 28.62 -14.02
N VAL A 44 -14.15 27.61 -13.16
CA VAL A 44 -15.09 27.68 -12.03
C VAL A 44 -14.64 28.73 -11.02
N LYS A 45 -13.34 28.80 -10.72
CA LYS A 45 -12.74 29.83 -9.85
C LYS A 45 -13.07 31.23 -10.35
N THR A 46 -12.76 31.55 -11.61
CA THR A 46 -13.05 32.87 -12.19
C THR A 46 -14.54 33.17 -12.16
N SER A 47 -15.37 32.20 -12.53
CA SER A 47 -16.83 32.36 -12.51
C SER A 47 -17.37 32.69 -11.11
N LEU A 48 -16.81 32.08 -10.05
CA LEU A 48 -17.22 32.36 -8.68
C LEU A 48 -16.72 33.73 -8.18
N ILE A 49 -15.48 34.09 -8.52
CA ILE A 49 -14.90 35.40 -8.18
C ILE A 49 -15.75 36.53 -8.77
N ASP A 50 -16.09 36.42 -10.05
CA ASP A 50 -16.87 37.45 -10.74
C ASP A 50 -18.32 37.50 -10.26
N LYS A 51 -18.96 36.32 -10.09
CA LYS A 51 -20.36 36.22 -9.66
C LYS A 51 -20.60 36.78 -8.26
N TYR A 52 -19.64 36.63 -7.36
CA TYR A 52 -19.76 37.05 -5.97
C TYR A 52 -18.88 38.26 -5.61
N ASN A 53 -18.21 38.86 -6.59
CA ASN A 53 -17.31 40.00 -6.43
C ASN A 53 -16.27 39.79 -5.30
N ILE A 54 -15.63 38.62 -5.29
CA ILE A 54 -14.67 38.21 -4.24
C ILE A 54 -13.29 38.80 -4.55
N SER A 55 -12.67 39.49 -3.60
CA SER A 55 -11.30 39.98 -3.80
C SER A 55 -10.29 38.82 -3.83
N ASN A 56 -9.15 39.00 -4.53
CA ASN A 56 -8.10 37.96 -4.56
C ASN A 56 -7.57 37.61 -3.16
N ALA A 57 -7.53 38.57 -2.23
CA ALA A 57 -7.11 38.34 -0.85
C ALA A 57 -8.13 37.48 -0.09
N ASP A 58 -9.42 37.79 -0.23
CA ASP A 58 -10.49 37.03 0.42
C ASP A 58 -10.59 35.60 -0.14
N TYR A 59 -10.36 35.45 -1.45
CA TYR A 59 -10.30 34.13 -2.07
C TYR A 59 -9.16 33.28 -1.50
N GLN A 60 -7.98 33.84 -1.25
CA GLN A 60 -6.86 33.10 -0.63
C GLN A 60 -7.20 32.66 0.80
N VAL A 61 -7.89 33.50 1.58
CA VAL A 61 -8.35 33.14 2.92
C VAL A 61 -9.40 32.03 2.86
N LEU A 62 -10.33 32.11 1.91
CA LEU A 62 -11.35 31.09 1.68
C LEU A 62 -10.71 29.76 1.25
N GLU A 63 -9.78 29.78 0.29
CA GLU A 63 -9.03 28.62 -0.18
C GLU A 63 -8.23 27.99 0.95
N ALA A 64 -7.50 28.78 1.73
CA ALA A 64 -6.76 28.30 2.89
C ALA A 64 -7.68 27.69 3.96
N THR A 65 -8.85 28.29 4.19
CA THR A 65 -9.87 27.76 5.11
C THR A 65 -10.44 26.43 4.60
N ILE A 66 -10.77 26.34 3.30
CA ILE A 66 -11.28 25.11 2.69
C ILE A 66 -10.25 24.00 2.80
N ILE A 67 -8.99 24.25 2.41
CA ILE A 67 -7.90 23.26 2.49
C ILE A 67 -7.71 22.78 3.93
N LYS A 68 -7.72 23.69 4.91
CA LYS A 68 -7.62 23.33 6.34
C LYS A 68 -8.85 22.58 6.86
N SER A 69 -10.03 22.76 6.24
CA SER A 69 -11.26 22.08 6.64
C SER A 69 -11.39 20.65 6.09
N VAL A 70 -10.65 20.27 5.04
CA VAL A 70 -10.64 18.92 4.46
C VAL A 70 -10.43 17.83 5.51
N PRO A 71 -9.39 17.87 6.36
CA PRO A 71 -9.20 16.87 7.41
C PRO A 71 -10.28 16.89 8.52
N HIS A 72 -11.07 17.95 8.63
CA HIS A 72 -12.12 18.06 9.65
C HIS A 72 -13.47 17.47 9.23
N ARG A 73 -13.68 17.19 7.93
CA ARG A 73 -14.90 16.52 7.44
C ARG A 73 -15.08 15.10 7.97
N ALA A 74 -14.00 14.45 8.39
CA ALA A 74 -14.02 13.09 8.92
C ALA A 74 -14.14 13.00 10.47
N GLY A 75 -14.32 14.13 11.17
CA GLY A 75 -14.44 14.15 12.63
C GLY A 75 -13.09 14.11 13.37
N HIS A 76 -13.12 13.86 14.69
CA HIS A 76 -11.90 13.80 15.51
C HIS A 76 -11.13 12.48 15.28
N GLN A 77 -10.06 12.55 14.50
CA GLN A 77 -9.31 11.38 13.99
C GLN A 77 -8.16 10.90 14.90
N TRP A 78 -7.79 11.63 15.96
CA TRP A 78 -6.65 11.25 16.81
C TRP A 78 -6.94 11.37 18.31
N LYS A 79 -6.98 10.22 19.00
CA LYS A 79 -6.59 10.10 20.40
C LYS A 79 -5.42 9.11 20.50
N PHE A 80 -4.33 9.53 21.15
CA PHE A 80 -3.09 8.76 21.32
C PHE A 80 -3.32 7.35 21.88
N SER A 81 -4.26 7.19 22.81
CA SER A 81 -4.64 5.87 23.35
C SER A 81 -5.25 4.91 22.33
N GLY A 82 -5.95 5.40 21.31
CA GLY A 82 -6.54 4.56 20.26
C GLY A 82 -5.51 4.09 19.23
N ALA A 83 -4.60 4.97 18.81
CA ALA A 83 -3.50 4.64 17.90
C ALA A 83 -2.46 3.71 18.56
N PHE A 84 -2.19 3.91 19.86
CA PHE A 84 -1.26 3.09 20.63
C PHE A 84 -1.83 1.69 20.91
N TYR A 85 -3.12 1.58 21.28
CA TYR A 85 -3.80 0.29 21.46
C TYR A 85 -3.93 -0.48 20.13
N PHE A 86 -4.18 0.24 19.03
CA PHE A 86 -4.22 -0.33 17.68
C PHE A 86 -2.86 -0.91 17.26
N ALA A 87 -1.76 -0.14 17.35
CA ALA A 87 -0.43 -0.63 16.96
C ALA A 87 0.09 -1.80 17.81
N THR A 88 -0.24 -1.83 19.11
CA THR A 88 0.25 -2.85 20.05
C THR A 88 -0.55 -4.15 19.99
N THR A 89 -1.88 -4.10 19.87
CA THR A 89 -2.73 -5.32 19.77
C THR A 89 -2.54 -6.03 18.45
N VAL A 90 -2.31 -5.28 17.37
CA VAL A 90 -2.03 -5.77 16.01
C VAL A 90 -0.77 -6.63 15.96
N ILE A 91 0.36 -6.09 16.42
CA ILE A 91 1.66 -6.78 16.37
C ILE A 91 1.65 -8.03 17.28
N THR A 92 0.95 -7.98 18.42
CA THR A 92 0.94 -9.06 19.41
C THR A 92 -0.04 -10.18 19.09
N THR A 93 -1.23 -9.88 18.54
CA THR A 93 -2.20 -10.93 18.16
C THR A 93 -1.78 -11.69 16.90
N ILE A 94 -1.16 -11.05 15.91
CA ILE A 94 -0.63 -11.74 14.72
C ILE A 94 0.46 -12.75 15.12
N ALA A 95 1.38 -12.35 16.01
CA ALA A 95 2.46 -13.23 16.46
C ALA A 95 1.94 -14.45 17.23
N MET A 96 0.86 -14.31 17.99
CA MET A 96 0.25 -15.40 18.75
C MET A 96 -0.57 -16.34 17.86
N LEU A 97 -1.33 -15.79 16.91
CA LEU A 97 -2.20 -16.56 16.01
C LEU A 97 -1.38 -17.42 15.03
N LEU A 98 -0.33 -16.86 14.42
CA LEU A 98 0.60 -17.61 13.56
C LEU A 98 1.30 -18.77 14.31
N ARG A 99 1.58 -18.61 15.60
CA ARG A 99 2.20 -19.64 16.47
C ARG A 99 1.24 -20.76 16.87
N VAL A 100 -0.07 -20.50 16.86
CA VAL A 100 -1.12 -21.50 17.16
C VAL A 100 -1.51 -22.23 15.88
N SER A 101 -1.65 -21.53 14.76
CA SER A 101 -1.99 -22.11 13.45
C SER A 101 -0.91 -23.09 12.97
N LYS A 102 0.38 -22.79 13.14
CA LYS A 102 1.46 -23.74 12.84
C LYS A 102 1.52 -24.93 13.80
N ARG A 103 1.08 -24.75 15.05
CA ARG A 103 0.99 -25.85 16.04
C ARG A 103 -0.15 -26.82 15.74
N LEU A 104 -1.26 -26.32 15.21
CA LEU A 104 -2.42 -27.12 14.84
C LEU A 104 -2.26 -27.86 13.51
N ALA A 105 -1.40 -27.36 12.61
CA ALA A 105 -1.32 -27.82 11.23
C ALA A 105 -0.37 -29.01 10.97
N GLY A 106 0.05 -29.76 12.00
CA GLY A 106 1.09 -30.82 11.95
C GLY A 106 1.16 -31.62 10.64
N LYS A 107 2.00 -31.18 9.69
CA LYS A 107 2.14 -31.73 8.33
C LYS A 107 3.63 -31.91 7.95
N PRO A 108 3.96 -32.95 7.16
CA PRO A 108 5.31 -33.25 6.69
C PRO A 108 5.82 -32.29 5.60
N ASP A 109 7.14 -32.25 5.42
CA ASP A 109 7.94 -31.02 5.23
C ASP A 109 8.29 -30.56 3.79
N ASP A 110 7.93 -31.26 2.71
CA ASP A 110 8.32 -30.83 1.36
C ASP A 110 7.23 -30.05 0.63
N VAL A 111 7.28 -28.72 0.77
CA VAL A 111 6.44 -27.76 0.04
C VAL A 111 7.24 -27.15 -1.10
N THR A 112 6.81 -27.36 -2.33
CA THR A 112 7.46 -26.78 -3.51
C THR A 112 7.27 -25.26 -3.52
N HIS A 113 8.28 -24.52 -4.00
CA HIS A 113 8.19 -23.06 -4.14
C HIS A 113 7.00 -22.61 -5.00
N LEU A 114 6.64 -23.38 -6.04
CA LEU A 114 5.51 -23.09 -6.92
C LEU A 114 4.17 -23.20 -6.19
N ASP A 115 3.99 -24.22 -5.35
CA ASP A 115 2.75 -24.41 -4.58
C ASP A 115 2.54 -23.26 -3.60
N LEU A 116 3.62 -22.80 -2.98
CA LEU A 116 3.57 -21.70 -2.03
C LEU A 116 3.29 -20.34 -2.70
N ILE A 117 3.81 -20.12 -3.91
CA ILE A 117 3.47 -18.94 -4.73
C ILE A 117 1.99 -18.98 -5.11
N LEU A 118 1.48 -20.12 -5.59
CA LEU A 118 0.12 -20.25 -6.09
C LEU A 118 -0.92 -20.09 -4.97
N VAL A 119 -0.63 -20.62 -3.77
CA VAL A 119 -1.46 -20.43 -2.59
C VAL A 119 -1.43 -18.97 -2.11
N ALA A 120 -0.25 -18.33 -2.08
CA ALA A 120 -0.14 -16.94 -1.66
C ALA A 120 -0.85 -15.98 -2.64
N SER A 121 -0.67 -16.17 -3.95
CA SER A 121 -1.34 -15.36 -4.98
C SER A 121 -2.84 -15.61 -5.01
N GLY A 122 -3.28 -16.86 -4.87
CA GLY A 122 -4.70 -17.21 -4.82
C GLY A 122 -5.40 -16.62 -3.58
N CYS A 123 -4.79 -16.78 -2.40
CA CYS A 123 -5.30 -16.20 -1.16
C CYS A 123 -5.34 -14.67 -1.21
N GLY A 124 -4.27 -14.03 -1.72
CA GLY A 124 -4.22 -12.58 -1.88
C GLY A 124 -5.29 -12.04 -2.85
N THR A 125 -5.49 -12.71 -4.00
CA THR A 125 -6.49 -12.30 -4.99
C THR A 125 -7.91 -12.44 -4.43
N PHE A 126 -8.20 -13.55 -3.75
CA PHE A 126 -9.49 -13.76 -3.09
C PHE A 126 -9.74 -12.71 -1.99
N LEU A 127 -8.72 -12.40 -1.19
CA LEU A 127 -8.79 -11.40 -0.15
C LEU A 127 -9.12 -10.02 -0.73
N ILE A 128 -8.42 -9.58 -1.78
CA ILE A 128 -8.68 -8.29 -2.43
C ILE A 128 -10.09 -8.26 -3.03
N ALA A 129 -10.50 -9.30 -3.75
CA ALA A 129 -11.82 -9.38 -4.38
C ALA A 129 -12.97 -9.36 -3.37
N SER A 130 -12.83 -10.10 -2.27
CA SER A 130 -13.83 -10.15 -1.18
C SER A 130 -13.86 -8.86 -0.37
N GLY A 131 -12.70 -8.26 -0.08
CA GLY A 131 -12.60 -6.95 0.55
C GLY A 131 -13.31 -5.87 -0.26
N ALA A 132 -13.06 -5.82 -1.57
CA ALA A 132 -13.68 -4.83 -2.46
C ALA A 132 -15.20 -4.90 -2.46
N TYR A 133 -15.78 -6.11 -2.42
CA TYR A 133 -17.24 -6.28 -2.33
C TYR A 133 -17.82 -5.70 -1.04
N VAL A 134 -17.12 -5.89 0.08
CA VAL A 134 -17.53 -5.35 1.39
C VAL A 134 -17.37 -3.83 1.43
N PHE A 135 -16.22 -3.29 1.00
CA PHE A 135 -15.97 -1.84 0.99
C PHE A 135 -16.91 -1.08 0.04
N GLN A 136 -17.26 -1.66 -1.11
CA GLN A 136 -18.29 -1.11 -1.99
C GLN A 136 -19.62 -0.89 -1.25
N SER A 137 -20.02 -1.84 -0.42
CA SER A 137 -21.30 -1.78 0.30
C SER A 137 -21.29 -0.72 1.42
N TYR A 138 -20.19 -0.60 2.15
CA TYR A 138 -20.08 0.36 3.26
C TYR A 138 -19.78 1.79 2.81
N GLU A 139 -18.84 1.98 1.89
CA GLU A 139 -18.37 3.31 1.45
C GLU A 139 -19.17 3.84 0.25
N LYS A 140 -19.99 3.00 -0.39
CA LYS A 140 -20.75 3.31 -1.61
C LYS A 140 -19.87 3.69 -2.80
N TRP A 141 -18.63 3.22 -2.82
CA TRP A 141 -17.73 3.33 -3.98
C TRP A 141 -18.12 2.34 -5.07
N THR A 142 -17.57 2.49 -6.26
CA THR A 142 -17.71 1.42 -7.28
C THR A 142 -16.88 0.20 -6.87
N TYR A 143 -17.19 -0.98 -7.43
CA TYR A 143 -16.39 -2.18 -7.18
C TYR A 143 -14.92 -1.98 -7.57
N PHE A 144 -14.70 -1.28 -8.70
CA PHE A 144 -13.35 -1.03 -9.22
C PHE A 144 -12.55 -0.08 -8.30
N ASP A 145 -13.18 0.98 -7.80
CA ASP A 145 -12.54 1.88 -6.82
C ASP A 145 -12.23 1.15 -5.51
N SER A 146 -13.11 0.24 -5.09
CA SER A 146 -12.93 -0.58 -3.89
C SER A 146 -11.79 -1.60 -4.06
N LEU A 147 -11.66 -2.19 -5.26
CA LEU A 147 -10.52 -3.04 -5.64
C LEU A 147 -9.21 -2.25 -5.61
N TYR A 148 -9.20 -1.06 -6.22
CA TYR A 148 -8.07 -0.15 -6.21
C TYR A 148 -7.65 0.22 -4.78
N TYR A 149 -8.61 0.61 -3.93
CA TYR A 149 -8.38 0.88 -2.51
C TYR A 149 -7.75 -0.32 -1.79
N CYS A 150 -8.30 -1.53 -1.96
CA CYS A 150 -7.75 -2.74 -1.34
C CYS A 150 -6.32 -3.00 -1.81
N PHE A 151 -6.04 -2.87 -3.11
CA PHE A 151 -4.72 -3.07 -3.67
C PHE A 151 -3.70 -2.05 -3.14
N VAL A 152 -4.00 -0.76 -3.23
CA VAL A 152 -3.11 0.35 -2.79
C VAL A 152 -2.85 0.29 -1.28
N THR A 153 -3.85 -0.12 -0.49
CA THR A 153 -3.71 -0.28 0.97
C THR A 153 -2.80 -1.46 1.31
N LEU A 154 -3.03 -2.64 0.72
CA LEU A 154 -2.28 -3.86 1.06
C LEU A 154 -0.88 -3.90 0.46
N THR A 155 -0.63 -3.17 -0.62
CA THR A 155 0.71 -2.93 -1.17
C THR A 155 1.48 -1.84 -0.43
N THR A 156 0.88 -1.22 0.60
CA THR A 156 1.46 -0.14 1.41
C THR A 156 1.84 1.12 0.62
N ILE A 157 1.26 1.31 -0.57
CA ILE A 157 1.44 2.53 -1.38
C ILE A 157 0.70 3.70 -0.72
N GLY A 158 -0.58 3.49 -0.39
CA GLY A 158 -1.36 4.40 0.47
C GLY A 158 -1.48 5.84 -0.01
N PHE A 159 -1.91 6.09 -1.26
CA PHE A 159 -2.07 7.45 -1.80
C PHE A 159 -3.01 8.37 -0.99
N GLY A 160 -4.04 7.79 -0.37
CA GLY A 160 -4.98 8.53 0.50
C GLY A 160 -6.10 9.27 -0.24
N ASP A 161 -6.24 9.03 -1.54
CA ASP A 161 -7.36 9.43 -2.39
C ASP A 161 -8.67 8.70 -2.02
N TYR A 162 -8.56 7.41 -1.71
CA TYR A 162 -9.62 6.59 -1.11
C TYR A 162 -9.22 6.14 0.29
N VAL A 163 -10.05 6.46 1.28
CA VAL A 163 -9.79 6.12 2.69
C VAL A 163 -11.08 5.63 3.34
N ALA A 164 -11.09 4.36 3.76
CA ALA A 164 -12.20 3.78 4.49
C ALA A 164 -12.37 4.44 5.87
N LEU A 165 -13.57 4.35 6.43
CA LEU A 165 -13.94 4.83 7.78
C LEU A 165 -13.99 6.37 7.94
N GLN A 166 -13.73 7.15 6.88
CA GLN A 166 -13.81 8.61 6.91
C GLN A 166 -15.25 9.13 6.70
N ASN A 167 -16.07 8.38 5.96
CA ASN A 167 -17.40 8.86 5.59
C ASN A 167 -18.39 8.78 6.78
N ASN A 168 -19.27 9.77 6.90
CA ASN A 168 -20.37 9.82 7.88
C ASN A 168 -20.00 9.55 9.35
N SER A 169 -18.78 9.89 9.77
CA SER A 169 -18.28 9.57 11.13
C SER A 169 -18.39 8.07 11.48
N ALA A 170 -18.22 7.19 10.48
CA ALA A 170 -18.28 5.74 10.63
C ALA A 170 -17.35 5.21 11.75
N LEU A 171 -16.23 5.89 11.96
CA LEU A 171 -15.28 5.63 13.04
C LEU A 171 -15.92 5.57 14.44
N GLN A 172 -16.96 6.37 14.69
CA GLN A 172 -17.66 6.43 15.97
C GLN A 172 -19.00 5.69 15.95
N LYS A 173 -19.65 5.63 14.77
CA LYS A 173 -21.02 5.12 14.64
C LYS A 173 -21.09 3.61 14.38
N SER A 174 -20.01 3.01 13.86
CA SER A 174 -20.04 1.64 13.35
C SER A 174 -18.80 0.83 13.79
N PRO A 175 -18.74 0.39 15.06
CA PRO A 175 -17.60 -0.36 15.59
C PRO A 175 -17.36 -1.71 14.87
N GLU A 176 -18.41 -2.33 14.33
CA GLU A 176 -18.31 -3.56 13.53
C GLU A 176 -17.52 -3.34 12.23
N TYR A 177 -17.81 -2.25 11.53
CA TYR A 177 -17.13 -1.89 10.28
C TYR A 177 -15.66 -1.52 10.53
N VAL A 178 -15.39 -0.78 11.62
CA VAL A 178 -14.01 -0.51 12.08
C VAL A 178 -13.28 -1.84 12.30
N THR A 179 -13.88 -2.76 13.07
CA THR A 179 -13.26 -4.06 13.37
C THR A 179 -12.98 -4.87 12.11
N PHE A 180 -13.93 -4.92 11.17
CA PHE A 180 -13.74 -5.56 9.87
C PHE A 180 -12.55 -4.95 9.10
N ALA A 181 -12.53 -3.62 8.94
CA ALA A 181 -11.48 -2.93 8.19
C ALA A 181 -10.10 -3.18 8.80
N LEU A 182 -10.00 -3.17 10.14
CA LEU A 182 -8.76 -3.50 10.84
C LEU A 182 -8.34 -4.95 10.57
N ILE A 183 -9.23 -5.92 10.73
CA ILE A 183 -8.93 -7.34 10.47
C ILE A 183 -8.51 -7.56 9.01
N PHE A 184 -9.18 -6.89 8.07
CA PHE A 184 -8.87 -6.96 6.65
C PHE A 184 -7.46 -6.47 6.35
N ILE A 185 -7.10 -5.26 6.82
CA ILE A 185 -5.76 -4.68 6.61
C ILE A 185 -4.70 -5.59 7.23
N MET A 186 -4.97 -6.08 8.43
CA MET A 186 -4.08 -6.95 9.19
C MET A 186 -3.78 -8.27 8.50
N PHE A 187 -4.84 -8.96 8.11
CA PHE A 187 -4.73 -10.24 7.44
C PHE A 187 -4.13 -10.05 6.04
N GLY A 188 -4.56 -9.03 5.31
CA GLY A 188 -4.05 -8.69 3.98
C GLY A 188 -2.56 -8.37 3.97
N LEU A 189 -2.07 -7.54 4.90
CA LEU A 189 -0.64 -7.24 5.03
C LEU A 189 0.17 -8.49 5.39
N THR A 190 -0.39 -9.41 6.17
CA THR A 190 0.29 -10.67 6.50
C THR A 190 0.43 -11.56 5.26
N VAL A 191 -0.61 -11.67 4.43
CA VAL A 191 -0.58 -12.44 3.18
C VAL A 191 0.41 -11.83 2.19
N VAL A 192 0.39 -10.51 2.00
CA VAL A 192 1.32 -9.82 1.10
C VAL A 192 2.76 -9.92 1.62
N SER A 193 2.98 -9.74 2.93
CA SER A 193 4.30 -9.89 3.55
C SER A 193 4.83 -11.32 3.42
N ALA A 194 3.99 -12.34 3.62
CA ALA A 194 4.38 -13.73 3.42
C ALA A 194 4.78 -14.01 1.95
N ALA A 195 4.02 -13.46 0.99
CA ALA A 195 4.33 -13.56 -0.43
C ALA A 195 5.67 -12.86 -0.77
N MET A 196 5.88 -11.65 -0.27
CA MET A 196 7.14 -10.90 -0.44
C MET A 196 8.33 -11.63 0.20
N ASN A 197 8.14 -12.19 1.39
CA ASN A 197 9.17 -12.97 2.07
C ASN A 197 9.56 -14.23 1.27
N LEU A 198 8.59 -14.88 0.62
CA LEU A 198 8.87 -16.03 -0.22
C LEU A 198 9.61 -15.65 -1.52
N LEU A 199 9.10 -14.62 -2.20
CA LEU A 199 9.52 -14.27 -3.55
C LEU A 199 10.79 -13.41 -3.54
N VAL A 200 10.89 -12.43 -2.66
CA VAL A 200 11.89 -11.36 -2.72
C VAL A 200 13.08 -11.63 -1.79
N LEU A 201 12.85 -12.16 -0.59
CA LEU A 201 13.93 -12.34 0.40
C LEU A 201 15.05 -13.27 -0.11
N ARG A 202 14.70 -14.28 -0.91
CA ARG A 202 15.68 -15.18 -1.52
C ARG A 202 16.63 -14.43 -2.46
N PHE A 203 16.11 -13.52 -3.28
CA PHE A 203 16.95 -12.71 -4.16
C PHE A 203 17.81 -11.69 -3.39
N LEU A 204 17.27 -11.11 -2.31
CA LEU A 204 18.03 -10.18 -1.46
C LEU A 204 19.23 -10.86 -0.77
N THR A 205 19.02 -12.10 -0.30
CA THR A 205 20.06 -12.87 0.40
C THR A 205 21.09 -13.51 -0.54
N MET A 206 20.80 -13.61 -1.84
CA MET A 206 21.75 -14.13 -2.83
C MET A 206 23.02 -13.25 -2.97
N ASN A 207 22.89 -11.92 -2.90
CA ASN A 207 24.03 -10.99 -2.89
C ASN A 207 24.99 -11.27 -1.74
N THR A 208 24.45 -11.40 -0.53
CA THR A 208 25.24 -11.66 0.69
C THR A 208 25.82 -13.07 0.70
N ALA A 209 25.13 -14.05 0.12
CA ALA A 209 25.64 -15.41 -0.03
C ALA A 209 26.84 -15.47 -1.00
N ASP A 210 26.76 -14.76 -2.14
CA ASP A 210 27.88 -14.65 -3.09
C ASP A 210 29.11 -14.02 -2.42
N GLU A 211 28.96 -12.95 -1.63
CA GLU A 211 30.09 -12.30 -0.96
C GLU A 211 30.77 -13.20 0.07
N LYS A 212 30.00 -14.02 0.79
CA LYS A 212 30.53 -14.98 1.77
C LYS A 212 31.34 -16.08 1.07
N ARG A 213 30.88 -16.56 -0.09
CA ARG A 213 31.61 -17.55 -0.90
C ARG A 213 32.94 -16.99 -1.40
N ASP A 214 32.93 -15.79 -1.97
CA ASP A 214 34.16 -15.13 -2.46
C ASP A 214 35.19 -14.94 -1.32
N LYS A 215 34.73 -14.58 -0.11
CA LYS A 215 35.60 -14.45 1.08
C LYS A 215 36.18 -15.79 1.54
N GLN A 216 35.38 -16.86 1.52
CA GLN A 216 35.83 -18.20 1.89
C GLN A 216 36.87 -18.74 0.90
N GLU A 217 36.65 -18.58 -0.40
CA GLU A 217 37.60 -18.96 -1.45
C GLU A 217 38.92 -18.19 -1.31
N ALA A 218 38.86 -16.88 -1.03
CA ALA A 218 40.05 -16.07 -0.80
C ALA A 218 40.84 -16.50 0.45
N GLN A 219 40.15 -16.89 1.53
CA GLN A 219 40.79 -17.40 2.75
C GLN A 219 41.43 -18.77 2.55
N LEU A 220 40.80 -19.65 1.76
CA LEU A 220 41.37 -20.94 1.39
C LEU A 220 42.61 -20.77 0.51
N ALA A 221 42.56 -19.87 -0.47
CA ALA A 221 43.69 -19.55 -1.33
C ALA A 221 44.87 -18.90 -0.60
N ALA A 222 44.64 -18.23 0.53
CA ALA A 222 45.69 -17.62 1.36
C ALA A 222 46.33 -18.60 2.37
N ARG A 223 45.74 -19.79 2.56
CA ARG A 223 46.22 -20.82 3.50
C ARG A 223 46.98 -21.97 2.84
N GLY A 224 46.91 -22.10 1.52
CA GLY A 224 47.70 -23.05 0.72
C GLY A 224 48.82 -22.34 0.00
#